data_AF-A0A2M7IYF9-F1
#
_entry.id   AF-A0A2M7IYF9-F1
#
_cell.length_a   1.000
_cell.length_b   1.000
_cell.length_c   1.000
_cell.angle_alpha   90.00
_cell.angle_beta   90.00
_cell.angle_gamma   90.00
#
_symmetry.space_group_name_H-M   'P 1'
#
loop_
_entity.id
_entity.type
_entity.pdbx_description
1 polymer ?
#
loop_
_entity_poly.entity_id
_entity_poly.type
_entity_poly.pdbx_seq_one_letter_code
_entity_poly.pdbx_strand_id
1 'polypeptide(L)' 'MSDSVIMEIRAGAGGDEASIFARDLFEMYSKYAQTQNWRCFILDSNSSDMNGFKQITFELKGDGVLEKMKHEAGVH' A
#
# COMPACT_ATOMS: atom_id res chain seq x y z
N MET A 1 1.05 18.20 14.35
CA MET A 1 0.71 18.26 12.92
C MET A 1 0.76 16.82 12.46
N SER A 2 -0.35 16.23 12.02
CA SER A 2 -0.36 14.79 11.67
C SER A 2 0.34 14.60 10.32
N ASP A 3 1.39 13.79 10.30
CA ASP A 3 2.11 13.45 9.07
C ASP A 3 1.25 12.59 8.14
N SER A 4 1.61 12.58 6.86
CA SER A 4 0.96 11.75 5.84
C SER A 4 1.99 11.27 4.82
N VAL A 5 1.80 10.06 4.32
CA VAL A 5 2.56 9.50 3.18
C VAL A 5 1.60 8.97 2.14
N ILE A 6 2.01 9.07 0.88
CA ILE A 6 1.34 8.40 -0.24
C ILE A 6 2.14 7.15 -0.55
N MET A 7 1.47 6.01 -0.52
CA MET A 7 2.01 4.71 -0.88
C MET A 7 1.49 4.35 -2.27
N GLU A 8 2.39 3.92 -3.15
CA GLU A 8 2.07 3.40 -4.47
C GLU A 8 2.67 2.00 -4.61
N ILE A 9 1.81 1.01 -4.84
CA ILE A 9 2.22 -0.38 -5.06
C ILE A 9 1.88 -0.72 -6.51
N ARG A 10 2.86 -1.26 -7.23
CA ARG A 10 2.72 -1.69 -8.64
C ARG A 10 3.10 -3.16 -8.75
N ALA A 11 2.30 -3.93 -9.47
CA ALA A 11 2.67 -5.30 -9.82
C ALA A 11 3.92 -5.27 -10.71
N GLY A 12 4.94 -6.05 -10.33
CA GLY A 12 6.17 -6.22 -11.09
C GLY A 12 6.06 -7.31 -12.16
N ALA A 13 7.18 -7.97 -12.45
CA ALA A 13 7.19 -9.18 -13.27
C ALA A 13 6.56 -10.36 -12.51
N GLY A 14 5.85 -11.24 -13.22
CA GLY A 14 5.18 -12.40 -12.62
C GLY A 14 3.68 -12.48 -12.92
N GLY A 15 3.13 -11.64 -13.80
CA GLY A 15 1.76 -11.79 -14.28
C GLY A 15 0.72 -11.64 -13.16
N ASP A 16 -0.20 -12.60 -13.08
CA ASP A 16 -1.30 -12.55 -12.13
C ASP A 16 -0.82 -12.74 -10.69
N GLU A 17 0.20 -13.57 -10.44
CA GLU A 17 0.81 -13.75 -9.12
C GLU A 17 1.39 -12.43 -8.59
N ALA A 18 2.03 -11.63 -9.45
CA ALA A 18 2.54 -10.31 -9.07
C ALA A 18 1.41 -9.35 -8.67
N SER A 19 0.26 -9.44 -9.35
CA SER A 19 -0.91 -8.63 -9.01
C SER A 19 -1.58 -9.05 -7.70
N ILE A 20 -1.59 -10.35 -7.40
CA ILE A 20 -2.08 -10.89 -6.13
C ILE A 20 -1.15 -10.44 -5.00
N PHE A 21 0.17 -10.52 -5.20
CA PHE A 21 1.12 -10.06 -4.21
C PHE A 21 1.01 -8.55 -3.94
N ALA A 22 0.75 -7.73 -4.95
CA ALA A 22 0.45 -6.31 -4.76
C ALA A 22 -0.79 -6.07 -3.87
N ARG A 23 -1.82 -6.92 -3.96
CA ARG A 23 -2.95 -6.90 -3.02
C ARG A 23 -2.52 -7.31 -1.62
N ASP A 24 -1.74 -8.37 -1.49
CA ASP A 24 -1.28 -8.85 -0.18
C ASP A 24 -0.46 -7.77 0.55
N LEU A 25 0.40 -7.04 -0.18
CA LEU A 25 1.13 -5.88 0.36
C LEU A 25 0.19 -4.75 0.80
N PHE A 26 -0.80 -4.39 -0.01
CA PHE A 26 -1.79 -3.40 0.37
C PHE A 26 -2.55 -3.81 1.64
N GLU A 27 -3.02 -5.05 1.72
CA GLU A 27 -3.70 -5.57 2.89
C GLU A 27 -2.80 -5.56 4.14
N MET A 28 -1.52 -5.93 3.98
CA MET A 28 -0.52 -5.87 5.03
C MET A 28 -0.36 -4.45 5.56
N TYR A 29 -0.13 -3.46 4.70
CA TYR A 29 0.04 -2.06 5.13
C TYR A 29 -1.24 -1.46 5.68
N SER A 30 -2.41 -1.80 5.13
CA SER A 30 -3.71 -1.38 5.65
C SER A 30 -3.95 -1.92 7.06
N LYS A 31 -3.67 -3.20 7.30
CA LYS A 31 -3.72 -3.81 8.65
C LYS A 31 -2.69 -3.16 9.58
N TYR A 32 -1.47 -2.93 9.10
CA TYR A 32 -0.44 -2.26 9.90
C TYR A 32 -0.88 -0.85 10.32
N ALA A 33 -1.43 -0.06 9.40
CA ALA A 33 -1.96 1.27 9.69
C ALA A 33 -3.02 1.25 10.79
N GLN A 34 -3.91 0.24 10.81
CA GLN A 34 -4.89 0.06 11.90
C GLN A 34 -4.20 -0.15 13.26
N THR A 35 -3.14 -0.98 13.32
CA THR A 35 -2.37 -1.19 14.57
C THR A 35 -1.67 0.07 15.06
N GLN A 36 -1.37 1.02 14.17
CA GLN A 36 -0.73 2.29 14.47
C GLN A 36 -1.72 3.43 14.73
N ASN A 37 -3.03 3.16 14.71
CA ASN A 37 -4.10 4.18 14.74
C ASN A 37 -3.99 5.21 13.61
N TRP A 38 -3.47 4.81 12.45
CA TRP A 38 -3.44 5.65 11.26
C TRP A 38 -4.70 5.46 10.42
N ARG A 39 -5.09 6.51 9.71
CA ARG A 39 -6.15 6.41 8.69
C ARG A 39 -5.53 5.98 7.37
N CYS A 40 -6.23 5.11 6.65
CA CYS A 40 -5.88 4.66 5.31
C CYS A 40 -6.99 5.10 4.34
N PHE A 41 -6.62 5.83 3.29
CA PHE A 41 -7.53 6.30 2.25
C PHE A 41 -7.05 5.83 0.88
N ILE A 42 -7.84 5.02 0.18
CA ILE A 42 -7.53 4.65 -1.20
C ILE A 42 -7.76 5.88 -2.08
N LEU A 43 -6.75 6.24 -2.86
CA LEU A 43 -6.79 7.37 -3.80
C LEU A 43 -7.10 6.91 -5.22
N ASP A 44 -6.48 5.80 -5.64
CA ASP A 44 -6.70 5.18 -6.95
C ASP A 44 -6.39 3.68 -6.89
N SER A 45 -7.03 2.89 -7.74
CA SER A 45 -6.74 1.46 -7.88
C SER A 45 -7.04 0.94 -9.27
N ASN A 46 -6.17 0.03 -9.73
CA ASN A 46 -6.30 -0.71 -10.96
C ASN A 46 -6.25 -2.21 -10.63
N SER A 47 -7.42 -2.84 -10.63
CA SER A 47 -7.56 -4.27 -10.33
C SER A 47 -7.13 -5.16 -11.49
N SER A 48 -6.64 -6.36 -11.18
CA SER A 48 -6.45 -7.44 -12.16
C SER A 48 -7.66 -8.39 -12.17
N ASP A 49 -7.74 -9.22 -13.20
CA ASP A 49 -8.84 -10.20 -13.37
C ASP A 49 -8.82 -11.28 -12.28
N MET A 50 -7.66 -11.55 -11.67
CA MET A 50 -7.48 -12.51 -10.57
C MET A 50 -7.65 -11.88 -9.18
N ASN A 51 -8.46 -10.82 -9.06
CA ASN A 51 -8.72 -10.12 -7.80
C ASN A 51 -7.45 -9.54 -7.14
N GLY A 52 -6.40 -9.24 -7.92
CA GLY A 52 -5.20 -8.54 -7.48
C GLY A 52 -5.21 -7.06 -7.86
N PHE A 53 -4.09 -6.37 -7.68
CA PHE A 53 -3.87 -5.02 -8.19
C PHE A 53 -2.72 -4.97 -9.19
N LYS A 54 -2.96 -4.42 -10.38
CA LYS A 54 -1.86 -3.96 -11.27
C LYS A 54 -1.18 -2.74 -10.66
N GLN A 55 -1.98 -1.86 -10.03
CA GLN A 55 -1.51 -0.71 -9.28
C GLN A 55 -2.54 -0.37 -8.19
N ILE A 56 -2.08 0.08 -7.03
CA ILE A 56 -2.92 0.72 -6.01
C ILE A 56 -2.16 1.88 -5.37
N THR A 57 -2.85 3.02 -5.21
CA THR A 57 -2.31 4.22 -4.58
C THR A 57 -3.20 4.61 -3.40
N PHE A 58 -2.62 4.81 -2.23
CA PHE A 58 -3.35 5.13 -1.00
C PHE A 58 -2.57 6.08 -0.09
N GLU A 59 -3.29 6.90 0.67
CA GLU A 59 -2.73 7.79 1.70
C GLU A 59 -2.80 7.08 3.06
N LEU A 60 -1.67 7.10 3.79
CA LEU A 60 -1.63 6.80 5.21
C LEU A 60 -1.42 8.10 5.99
N LYS A 61 -2.29 8.36 6.97
CA LYS A 61 -2.27 9.60 7.76
C LYS A 61 -2.33 9.34 9.25
N GLY A 62 -1.33 9.84 9.97
CA GLY A 62 -1.24 9.73 11.42
C GLY A 62 0.17 10.06 11.93
N ASP A 63 0.31 10.07 13.25
CA ASP A 63 1.54 10.51 13.89
C ASP A 63 2.70 9.53 13.61
N GLY A 64 3.84 10.07 13.17
CA GLY A 64 5.06 9.30 12.91
C GLY A 64 5.00 8.38 11.69
N VAL A 65 4.00 8.53 10.80
CA VAL A 65 3.84 7.65 9.63
C VAL A 65 5.04 7.71 8.69
N LEU A 66 5.61 8.91 8.47
CA LEU A 66 6.78 9.07 7.60
C LEU A 66 8.00 8.30 8.13
N GLU A 67 8.30 8.41 9.42
CA GLU A 67 9.46 7.77 10.04
C GLU A 67 9.41 6.24 9.95
N LYS A 68 8.22 5.66 10.01
CA LYS A 68 8.04 4.20 9.91
C LYS A 68 7.99 3.70 8.48
N MET A 69 7.41 4.46 7.56
CA MET A 69 7.16 4.01 6.19
C MET A 69 8.30 4.38 5.22
N LYS A 70 9.25 5.26 5.59
CA LYS A 70 10.34 5.72 4.71
C LYS A 70 11.26 4.60 4.18
N HIS A 71 11.27 3.44 4.84
CA HIS A 71 12.10 2.29 4.45
C HIS A 71 11.37 1.28 3.56
N GLU A 72 10.06 1.47 3.35
CA GLU A 72 9.23 0.54 2.57
C GLU A 72 9.32 0.80 1.05
N ALA A 73 9.95 1.91 0.65
CA ALA A 73 10.19 2.23 -0.74
C ALA A 73 11.23 1.29 -1.35
N GLY A 74 10.80 0.39 -2.22
CA GLY A 74 11.68 -0.56 -2.88
C GLY A 74 10.93 -1.66 -3.61
N VAL A 75 11.69 -2.63 -4.12
CA VAL A 75 11.14 -3.88 -4.65
C VAL A 75 11.01 -4.85 -3.49
N HIS A 76 9.82 -5.42 -3.36
CA HIS A 76 9.50 -6.51 -2.45
C HIS A 76 9.26 -7.77 -3.28
#